data_AF-A0AAX1EHP9-F1
#
_entry.id   AF-A0AAX1EHP9-F1
#
_cell.length_a   1.000
_cell.length_b   1.000
_cell.length_c   1.000
_cell.angle_alpha   90.00
_cell.angle_beta   90.00
_cell.angle_gamma   90.00
#
_symmetry.space_group_name_H-M   'P 1'
#
loop_
_entity.id
_entity.type
_entity.pdbx_description
1 polymer ?
#
loop_
_entity_poly.entity_id
_entity_poly.type
_entity_poly.pdbx_seq_one_letter_code
_entity_poly.pdbx_strand_id
1 'polypeptide(L)'
;MLIRTSKILLVAAIAFYASLTAFSNITDYATNFSAVQKVFMMKEVLPGTTITYRAINAPVIHHLGYIFIIFMESLTAILCWIGVWKLSHAVKQPAFIFNEAKEVAIAGLTIGFLTWQVTFMSIGSEWFGMWMSPQLNEAVNTAFRIFITILAVLIYLVHKDGEISGHVKKPDVNTEA
;
A
#
# COMPACT_ATOMS: atom_id res chain seq x y z
N MET A 1 -19.51 16.35 -3.19
CA MET A 1 -19.57 15.47 -2.01
C MET A 1 -19.22 14.03 -2.36
N LEU A 2 -19.94 13.37 -3.28
CA LEU A 2 -19.72 11.96 -3.61
C LEU A 2 -18.25 11.60 -3.93
N ILE A 3 -17.58 12.40 -4.77
CA ILE A 3 -16.16 12.18 -5.14
C ILE A 3 -15.22 12.21 -3.93
N ARG A 4 -15.47 13.09 -2.96
CA ARG A 4 -14.63 13.17 -1.75
C ARG A 4 -14.87 11.96 -0.85
N THR A 5 -16.13 11.55 -0.70
CA THR A 5 -16.50 10.36 0.07
C THR A 5 -15.95 9.08 -0.57
N SER A 6 -16.01 8.94 -1.90
CA SER A 6 -15.45 7.76 -2.58
C SER A 6 -13.93 7.66 -2.38
N LYS A 7 -13.19 8.78 -2.43
CA LYS A 7 -11.76 8.79 -2.09
C LYS A 7 -11.50 8.27 -0.69
N ILE A 8 -12.27 8.73 0.30
CA ILE A 8 -12.15 8.27 1.69
C ILE A 8 -12.39 6.76 1.80
N LEU A 9 -13.47 6.26 1.17
CA LEU A 9 -13.82 4.84 1.21
C LEU A 9 -12.76 3.97 0.55
N LEU A 10 -12.17 4.42 -0.56
CA LEU A 10 -11.09 3.70 -1.23
C LEU A 10 -9.81 3.65 -0.38
N VAL A 11 -9.44 4.75 0.28
CA VAL A 11 -8.32 4.74 1.24
C VAL A 11 -8.63 3.82 2.42
N ALA A 12 -9.85 3.83 2.94
CA ALA A 12 -10.28 2.95 4.02
C ALA A 12 -10.24 1.47 3.63
N ALA A 13 -10.58 1.13 2.38
CA ALA A 13 -10.46 -0.24 1.88
C ALA A 13 -8.99 -0.72 1.87
N ILE A 14 -8.05 0.13 1.44
CA ILE A 14 -6.61 -0.18 1.51
C ILE A 14 -6.14 -0.29 2.97
N ALA A 15 -6.57 0.62 3.84
CA ALA A 15 -6.23 0.59 5.26
C ALA A 15 -6.70 -0.72 5.92
N PHE A 16 -7.94 -1.13 5.63
CA PHE A 16 -8.53 -2.36 6.12
C PHE A 16 -7.77 -3.59 5.62
N TYR A 17 -7.50 -3.66 4.31
CA TYR A 17 -6.70 -4.73 3.72
C TYR A 17 -5.33 -4.85 4.39
N ALA A 18 -4.57 -3.76 4.47
CA ALA A 18 -3.25 -3.75 5.10
C ALA A 18 -3.30 -4.13 6.59
N SER A 19 -4.37 -3.74 7.30
CA SER A 19 -4.59 -4.13 8.70
C SER A 19 -4.76 -5.64 8.83
N LEU A 20 -5.52 -6.27 7.93
CA LEU A 20 -5.70 -7.73 7.93
C LEU A 20 -4.39 -8.45 7.57
N THR A 21 -3.63 -7.95 6.61
CA THR A 21 -2.32 -8.52 6.25
C THR A 21 -1.37 -8.47 7.44
N ALA A 22 -1.20 -7.30 8.07
CA ALA A 22 -0.36 -7.15 9.25
C ALA A 22 -0.83 -8.04 10.42
N PHE A 23 -2.14 -8.04 10.69
CA PHE A 23 -2.73 -8.88 11.75
C PHE A 23 -2.47 -10.36 11.51
N SER A 24 -2.69 -10.85 10.28
CA SER A 24 -2.43 -12.23 9.90
C SER A 24 -0.94 -12.57 10.06
N ASN A 25 -0.05 -11.69 9.62
CA ASN A 25 1.39 -11.94 9.70
C ASN A 25 1.93 -11.92 11.14
N ILE A 26 1.30 -11.15 12.04
CA ILE A 26 1.61 -11.14 13.48
C ILE A 26 1.06 -12.38 14.19
N THR A 27 -0.18 -12.76 13.91
CA THR A 27 -0.88 -13.82 14.66
C THR A 27 -0.61 -15.22 14.14
N ASP A 28 -0.41 -15.37 12.83
CA ASP A 28 0.00 -16.61 12.16
C ASP A 28 1.44 -16.48 11.63
N TYR A 29 2.34 -16.15 12.56
CA TYR A 29 3.74 -15.82 12.25
C TYR A 29 4.46 -16.99 11.57
N ALA A 30 4.35 -18.21 12.11
CA ALA A 30 5.13 -19.36 11.65
C ALA A 30 4.81 -19.77 10.21
N THR A 31 3.53 -19.74 9.84
CA THR A 31 3.05 -20.09 8.50
C THR A 31 3.63 -19.17 7.44
N ASN A 32 3.51 -17.87 7.66
CA ASN A 32 3.96 -16.84 6.72
C ASN A 32 5.50 -16.65 6.75
N PHE A 33 6.13 -16.83 7.91
CA PHE A 33 7.59 -16.82 8.06
C PHE A 33 8.25 -17.92 7.22
N SER A 34 7.65 -19.11 7.16
CA SER A 34 8.16 -20.23 6.35
C SER A 34 8.32 -19.85 4.87
N ALA A 35 7.39 -19.06 4.31
CA ALA A 35 7.50 -18.55 2.95
C ALA A 35 8.71 -17.62 2.80
N VAL A 36 8.87 -16.64 3.71
CA VAL A 36 10.01 -15.71 3.70
C VAL A 36 11.34 -16.46 3.83
N GLN A 37 11.40 -17.47 4.69
CA GLN A 37 12.58 -18.32 4.85
C GLN A 37 12.96 -18.99 3.52
N LYS A 38 11.97 -19.57 2.81
CA LYS A 38 12.19 -20.20 1.49
C LYS A 38 12.71 -19.22 0.45
N VAL A 39 12.18 -18.00 0.44
CA VAL A 39 12.65 -16.92 -0.45
C VAL A 39 14.14 -16.66 -0.22
N PHE A 40 14.55 -16.38 1.02
CA PHE A 40 15.95 -16.09 1.34
C PHE A 40 16.88 -17.26 1.04
N MET A 41 16.44 -18.50 1.29
CA MET A 41 17.27 -19.69 1.03
C MET A 41 17.42 -20.02 -0.46
N MET A 42 16.52 -19.52 -1.33
CA MET A 42 16.52 -19.76 -2.78
C MET A 42 16.65 -21.24 -3.18
N LYS A 43 16.03 -22.15 -2.42
CA LYS A 43 16.12 -23.61 -2.69
C LYS A 43 15.11 -24.12 -3.73
N GLU A 44 14.08 -23.33 -4.03
CA GLU A 44 12.99 -23.69 -4.96
C GLU A 44 13.11 -22.96 -6.33
N VAL A 45 14.32 -22.52 -6.70
CA VAL A 45 14.58 -21.88 -8.00
C VAL A 45 14.78 -22.91 -9.12
N LEU A 46 14.72 -22.47 -10.39
CA LEU A 46 14.87 -23.36 -11.55
C LEU A 46 16.25 -24.04 -11.58
N PRO A 47 16.34 -25.32 -12.02
CA PRO A 47 17.62 -26.01 -12.18
C PRO A 47 18.57 -25.26 -13.14
N GLY A 48 19.85 -25.21 -12.80
CA GLY A 48 20.87 -24.56 -13.63
C GLY A 48 20.93 -23.04 -13.52
N THR A 49 20.09 -22.42 -12.68
CA THR A 49 20.17 -20.98 -12.42
C THR A 49 21.46 -20.60 -11.69
N THR A 50 22.05 -19.47 -12.08
CA THR A 50 23.32 -18.99 -11.54
C THR A 50 23.16 -17.96 -10.43
N ILE A 51 21.94 -17.53 -10.10
CA ILE A 51 21.68 -16.47 -9.11
C ILE A 51 21.66 -16.95 -7.65
N THR A 52 21.89 -18.23 -7.39
CA THR A 52 21.86 -18.81 -6.02
C THR A 52 22.95 -18.26 -5.09
N TYR A 53 23.97 -17.56 -5.60
CA TYR A 53 24.95 -16.83 -4.78
C TYR A 53 24.31 -15.74 -3.90
N ARG A 54 23.09 -15.31 -4.22
CA ARG A 54 22.31 -14.33 -3.45
C ARG A 54 21.61 -14.93 -2.22
N ALA A 55 21.63 -16.26 -2.08
CA ALA A 55 20.95 -16.97 -1.01
C ALA A 55 21.51 -16.56 0.37
N ILE A 56 20.60 -16.32 1.31
CA ILE A 56 20.94 -15.97 2.69
C ILE A 56 20.52 -17.14 3.58
N ASN A 57 21.50 -17.83 4.18
CA ASN A 57 21.28 -18.96 5.08
C ASN A 57 21.51 -18.57 6.55
N ALA A 58 20.85 -17.49 6.99
CA ALA A 58 21.00 -16.94 8.34
C ALA A 58 19.60 -16.72 8.96
N PRO A 59 19.16 -17.57 9.91
CA PRO A 59 17.82 -17.49 10.51
C PRO A 59 17.49 -16.11 11.09
N VAL A 60 18.47 -15.43 11.68
CA VAL A 60 18.30 -14.07 12.21
C VAL A 60 17.91 -13.09 11.10
N ILE A 61 18.53 -13.18 9.93
CA ILE A 61 18.21 -12.31 8.78
C ILE A 61 16.82 -12.62 8.23
N HIS A 62 16.40 -13.89 8.25
CA HIS A 62 15.04 -14.27 7.86
C HIS A 62 14.01 -13.59 8.75
N HIS A 63 14.21 -13.64 10.07
CA HIS A 63 13.31 -12.99 11.04
C HIS A 63 13.30 -11.47 10.85
N LEU A 64 14.46 -10.84 10.67
CA LEU A 64 14.53 -9.41 10.42
C LEU A 64 13.80 -9.01 9.14
N GLY A 65 13.96 -9.76 8.05
CA GLY A 65 13.24 -9.52 6.80
C GLY A 65 11.74 -9.64 6.97
N TYR A 66 11.27 -10.65 7.70
CA TYR A 66 9.84 -10.84 7.92
C TYR A 66 9.24 -9.79 8.88
N ILE A 67 9.96 -9.42 9.94
CA ILE A 67 9.56 -8.31 10.83
C ILE A 67 9.47 -6.99 10.06
N PHE A 68 10.40 -6.75 9.12
CA PHE A 68 10.36 -5.57 8.26
C PHE A 68 9.10 -5.53 7.39
N ILE A 69 8.69 -6.68 6.81
CA ILE A 69 7.42 -6.78 6.06
C ILE A 69 6.24 -6.39 6.95
N ILE A 70 6.12 -6.99 8.12
CA ILE A 70 5.04 -6.71 9.09
C ILE A 70 5.02 -5.23 9.47
N PHE A 71 6.20 -4.65 9.71
CA PHE A 71 6.33 -3.24 10.05
C PHE A 71 5.80 -2.34 8.93
N MET A 72 6.17 -2.61 7.69
CA MET A 72 5.75 -1.83 6.52
C MET A 72 4.25 -1.95 6.23
N GLU A 73 3.68 -3.14 6.40
CA GLU A 73 2.22 -3.37 6.32
C GLU A 73 1.47 -2.61 7.42
N SER A 74 1.97 -2.68 8.65
CA SER A 74 1.41 -1.96 9.80
C SER A 74 1.49 -0.45 9.62
N LEU A 75 2.62 0.06 9.14
CA LEU A 75 2.83 1.48 8.87
C LEU A 75 1.88 1.97 7.77
N THR A 76 1.70 1.18 6.70
CA THR A 76 0.70 1.45 5.65
C THR A 76 -0.71 1.57 6.25
N ALA A 77 -1.12 0.58 7.04
CA ALA A 77 -2.44 0.55 7.67
C ALA A 77 -2.67 1.78 8.56
N ILE A 78 -1.72 2.09 9.46
CA ILE A 78 -1.80 3.21 10.39
C ILE A 78 -1.91 4.54 9.65
N LEU A 79 -1.03 4.81 8.68
CA LEU A 79 -1.04 6.05 7.92
C LEU A 79 -2.33 6.20 7.10
N CYS A 80 -2.80 5.13 6.46
CA CYS A 80 -4.05 5.16 5.73
C CYS A 80 -5.25 5.42 6.67
N TRP A 81 -5.30 4.82 7.86
CA TRP A 81 -6.36 5.10 8.84
C TRP A 81 -6.33 6.54 9.36
N ILE A 82 -5.15 7.09 9.65
CA ILE A 82 -5.01 8.51 10.01
C ILE A 82 -5.47 9.39 8.84
N GLY A 83 -5.12 9.03 7.60
CA GLY A 83 -5.57 9.68 6.39
C GLY A 83 -7.10 9.67 6.24
N VAL A 84 -7.74 8.52 6.45
CA VAL A 84 -9.21 8.37 6.45
C VAL A 84 -9.84 9.29 7.51
N TRP A 85 -9.27 9.33 8.72
CA TRP A 85 -9.75 10.18 9.79
C TRP A 85 -9.65 11.67 9.41
N LYS A 86 -8.49 12.14 8.93
CA LYS A 86 -8.30 13.54 8.49
C LYS A 86 -9.26 13.92 7.35
N LEU A 87 -9.36 13.07 6.33
CA LEU A 87 -10.22 13.33 5.17
C LEU A 87 -11.71 13.35 5.54
N SER A 88 -12.12 12.49 6.48
CA SER A 88 -13.51 12.46 6.98
C SER A 88 -13.89 13.74 7.70
N HIS A 89 -12.99 14.31 8.50
CA HIS A 89 -13.19 15.61 9.16
C HIS A 89 -13.15 16.79 8.16
N ALA A 90 -12.39 16.66 7.08
CA ALA A 90 -12.28 17.68 6.03
C ALA A 90 -13.34 17.57 4.93
N VAL A 91 -14.18 16.53 4.91
CA VAL A 91 -15.00 16.19 3.71
C VAL A 91 -15.94 17.31 3.26
N LYS A 92 -16.47 18.10 4.20
CA LYS A 92 -17.37 19.25 3.94
C LYS A 92 -16.66 20.61 3.93
N GLN A 93 -15.36 20.63 4.18
CA GLN A 93 -14.56 21.86 4.25
C GLN A 93 -14.30 22.44 2.84
N PRO A 94 -13.85 23.70 2.72
CA PRO A 94 -13.39 24.27 1.46
C PRO A 94 -12.36 23.39 0.73
N ALA A 95 -12.29 23.50 -0.59
CA ALA A 95 -11.44 22.63 -1.40
C ALA A 95 -9.97 22.65 -0.99
N PHE A 96 -9.43 23.82 -0.68
CA PHE A 96 -8.05 23.96 -0.22
C PHE A 96 -7.77 23.06 1.02
N ILE A 97 -8.62 23.13 2.05
CA ILE A 97 -8.47 22.33 3.28
C ILE A 97 -8.58 20.83 3.00
N PHE A 98 -9.53 20.42 2.15
CA PHE A 98 -9.68 19.01 1.81
C PHE A 98 -8.48 18.46 1.04
N ASN A 99 -7.90 19.25 0.11
CA ASN A 99 -6.74 18.82 -0.64
C ASN A 99 -5.48 18.71 0.25
N GLU A 100 -5.30 19.61 1.22
CA GLU A 100 -4.22 19.52 2.21
C GLU A 100 -4.38 18.30 3.14
N ALA A 101 -5.62 17.98 3.52
CA ALA A 101 -5.91 16.82 4.38
C ALA A 101 -5.47 15.47 3.78
N LYS A 102 -5.21 15.38 2.47
CA LYS A 102 -4.79 14.15 1.77
C LYS A 102 -3.39 13.69 2.09
N GLU A 103 -2.50 14.56 2.56
CA GLU A 103 -1.06 14.27 2.67
C GLU A 103 -0.75 12.96 3.41
N VAL A 104 -1.42 12.69 4.52
CA VAL A 104 -1.17 11.48 5.32
C VAL A 104 -1.67 10.22 4.61
N ALA A 105 -2.81 10.31 3.91
CA ALA A 105 -3.31 9.21 3.09
C ALA A 105 -2.38 8.95 1.89
N ILE A 106 -1.83 10.00 1.27
CA ILE A 106 -0.84 9.89 0.19
C ILE A 106 0.42 9.19 0.70
N ALA A 107 0.92 9.57 1.87
CA ALA A 107 2.06 8.92 2.50
C ALA A 107 1.78 7.43 2.76
N GLY A 108 0.63 7.11 3.37
CA GLY A 108 0.21 5.73 3.63
C GLY A 108 0.13 4.87 2.36
N LEU A 109 -0.55 5.36 1.32
CA LEU A 109 -0.65 4.68 0.03
C LEU A 109 0.72 4.51 -0.64
N THR A 110 1.62 5.49 -0.50
CA THR A 110 2.98 5.41 -1.05
C THR A 110 3.80 4.34 -0.34
N ILE A 111 3.75 4.29 1.00
CA ILE A 111 4.39 3.23 1.78
C ILE A 111 3.79 1.86 1.42
N GLY A 112 2.47 1.77 1.24
CA GLY A 112 1.82 0.57 0.75
C GLY A 112 2.35 0.14 -0.61
N PHE A 113 2.37 1.04 -1.59
CA PHE A 113 2.94 0.75 -2.91
C PHE A 113 4.37 0.20 -2.80
N LEU A 114 5.24 0.85 -2.03
CA LEU A 114 6.62 0.40 -1.84
C LEU A 114 6.69 -0.97 -1.13
N THR A 115 5.79 -1.23 -0.18
CA THR A 115 5.71 -2.50 0.54
C THR A 115 5.49 -3.65 -0.44
N TRP A 116 4.44 -3.60 -1.26
CA TRP A 116 4.12 -4.69 -2.19
C TRP A 116 5.00 -4.67 -3.45
N GLN A 117 5.30 -3.51 -4.01
CA GLN A 117 6.12 -3.42 -5.22
C GLN A 117 7.60 -3.72 -4.92
N VAL A 118 8.24 -3.03 -3.97
CA VAL A 118 9.68 -3.18 -3.76
C VAL A 118 9.97 -4.50 -3.06
N THR A 119 9.25 -4.81 -1.98
CA THR A 119 9.57 -5.99 -1.17
C THR A 119 9.25 -7.29 -1.90
N PHE A 120 8.08 -7.40 -2.54
CA PHE A 120 7.68 -8.66 -3.18
C PHE A 120 8.07 -8.74 -4.66
N MET A 121 7.96 -7.65 -5.44
CA MET A 121 8.35 -7.72 -6.87
C MET A 121 9.85 -7.53 -7.05
N SER A 122 10.41 -6.46 -6.52
CA SER A 122 11.82 -6.11 -6.81
C SER A 122 12.79 -7.00 -6.02
N ILE A 123 12.54 -7.16 -4.71
CA ILE A 123 13.40 -7.97 -3.84
C ILE A 123 13.01 -9.45 -3.92
N GLY A 124 11.75 -9.78 -3.61
CA GLY A 124 11.29 -11.17 -3.63
C GLY A 124 11.39 -11.82 -5.01
N SER A 125 10.71 -11.26 -6.01
CA SER A 125 10.64 -11.82 -7.35
C SER A 125 11.95 -11.70 -8.10
N GLU A 126 12.48 -10.49 -8.29
CA GLU A 126 13.65 -10.30 -9.17
C GLU A 126 14.98 -10.65 -8.49
N TRP A 127 15.22 -10.19 -7.26
CA TRP A 127 16.48 -10.48 -6.57
C TRP A 127 16.58 -11.95 -6.13
N PHE A 128 15.54 -12.48 -5.47
CA PHE A 128 15.51 -13.86 -4.94
C PHE A 128 14.85 -14.89 -5.86
N GLY A 129 14.31 -14.50 -7.01
CA GLY A 129 13.76 -15.45 -7.98
C GLY A 129 12.45 -16.11 -7.55
N MET A 130 11.59 -15.46 -6.75
CA MET A 130 10.31 -16.06 -6.31
C MET A 130 9.45 -16.57 -7.46
N TRP A 131 9.47 -15.90 -8.60
CA TRP A 131 8.70 -16.30 -9.79
C TRP A 131 9.10 -17.68 -10.35
N MET A 132 10.28 -18.19 -9.99
CA MET A 132 10.76 -19.51 -10.41
C MET A 132 10.12 -20.66 -9.62
N SER A 133 9.66 -20.40 -8.38
CA SER A 133 8.99 -21.40 -7.55
C SER A 133 7.49 -21.38 -7.84
N PRO A 134 6.86 -22.51 -8.21
CA PRO A 134 5.41 -22.58 -8.40
C PRO A 134 4.63 -22.12 -7.16
N GLN A 135 5.15 -22.42 -5.96
CA GLN A 135 4.52 -22.07 -4.69
C GLN A 135 4.65 -20.58 -4.38
N LEU A 136 5.78 -19.95 -4.70
CA LEU A 136 6.03 -18.53 -4.38
C LEU A 136 5.55 -17.58 -5.48
N ASN A 137 5.37 -18.05 -6.71
CA ASN A 137 4.93 -17.23 -7.83
C ASN A 137 3.51 -16.64 -7.62
N GLU A 138 2.63 -17.35 -6.91
CA GLU A 138 1.30 -16.82 -6.55
C GLU A 138 1.38 -15.58 -5.66
N ALA A 139 2.37 -15.51 -4.77
CA ALA A 139 2.61 -14.32 -3.94
C ALA A 139 3.05 -13.12 -4.80
N VAL A 140 3.83 -13.35 -5.87
CA VAL A 140 4.25 -12.32 -6.82
C VAL A 140 3.03 -11.78 -7.59
N ASN A 141 2.19 -12.67 -8.12
CA ASN A 141 0.96 -12.28 -8.83
C ASN A 141 0.00 -11.50 -7.93
N THR A 142 -0.13 -11.93 -6.67
CA THR A 142 -0.95 -11.25 -5.67
C THR A 142 -0.39 -9.88 -5.34
N ALA A 143 0.92 -9.76 -5.09
CA ALA A 143 1.59 -8.49 -4.86
C ALA A 143 1.38 -7.51 -6.03
N PHE A 144 1.45 -7.99 -7.28
CA PHE A 144 1.16 -7.18 -8.45
C PHE A 144 -0.23 -6.54 -8.42
N ARG A 145 -1.26 -7.34 -8.14
CA ARG A 145 -2.64 -6.85 -8.05
C ARG A 145 -2.80 -5.81 -6.95
N ILE A 146 -2.15 -6.02 -5.81
CA ILE A 146 -2.21 -5.12 -4.65
C ILE A 146 -1.54 -3.78 -4.96
N PHE A 147 -0.27 -3.77 -5.40
CA PHE A 147 0.43 -2.51 -5.60
C PHE A 147 -0.19 -1.69 -6.75
N ILE A 148 -0.71 -2.34 -7.80
CA ILE A 148 -1.42 -1.64 -8.89
C ILE A 148 -2.73 -1.03 -8.38
N THR A 149 -3.47 -1.74 -7.53
CA THR A 149 -4.69 -1.21 -6.93
C THR A 149 -4.38 -0.02 -6.02
N ILE A 150 -3.33 -0.12 -5.20
CA ILE A 150 -2.86 1.00 -4.37
C ILE A 150 -2.44 2.19 -5.24
N LEU A 151 -1.71 1.96 -6.34
CA LEU A 151 -1.30 3.01 -7.27
C LEU A 151 -2.52 3.69 -7.91
N ALA A 152 -3.53 2.92 -8.32
CA ALA A 152 -4.77 3.47 -8.88
C ALA A 152 -5.52 4.35 -7.86
N VAL A 153 -5.62 3.89 -6.60
CA VAL A 153 -6.23 4.67 -5.51
C VAL A 153 -5.42 5.93 -5.22
N LEU A 154 -4.08 5.86 -5.25
CA LEU A 154 -3.19 7.00 -5.06
C LEU A 154 -3.39 8.05 -6.15
N ILE A 155 -3.39 7.64 -7.42
CA ILE A 155 -3.64 8.53 -8.57
C ILE A 155 -5.01 9.20 -8.42
N TYR A 156 -6.04 8.43 -8.09
CA TYR A 156 -7.39 8.95 -7.87
C TYR A 156 -7.45 9.95 -6.71
N LEU A 157 -6.79 9.67 -5.60
CA LEU A 157 -6.74 10.53 -4.42
C LEU A 157 -6.06 11.88 -4.71
N VAL A 158 -4.90 11.84 -5.38
CA VAL A 158 -4.06 13.02 -5.67
C VAL A 158 -4.77 14.00 -6.61
N HIS A 159 -5.70 13.53 -7.46
CA HIS A 159 -6.50 14.41 -8.31
C HIS A 159 -7.17 15.51 -7.46
N LYS A 160 -6.98 16.78 -7.84
CA LYS A 160 -7.48 17.92 -7.06
C LYS A 160 -9.00 17.90 -6.98
N ASP A 161 -9.54 18.16 -5.80
CA ASP A 161 -10.98 18.33 -5.61
C ASP A 161 -11.36 19.80 -5.70
N GLY A 162 -12.47 20.09 -6.39
CA GLY A 162 -13.05 21.43 -6.48
C GLY A 162 -13.96 21.77 -5.30
N GLU A 163 -14.50 22.99 -5.33
CA GLU A 163 -15.43 23.47 -4.29
C GLU A 163 -16.75 22.69 -4.28
N ILE A 164 -17.35 22.62 -3.10
CA ILE A 164 -18.71 22.10 -2.94
C ILE A 164 -19.67 23.23 -3.30
N SER A 165 -20.83 22.95 -3.92
CA SER A 165 -21.79 23.97 -4.36
C SER A 165 -22.23 24.99 -3.29
N GLY A 166 -22.05 24.71 -1.99
CA GLY A 166 -22.31 25.67 -0.90
C GLY A 166 -21.18 26.68 -0.62
N HIS A 167 -19.98 26.47 -1.16
CA HIS A 167 -18.80 27.33 -1.01
C HIS A 167 -18.49 28.13 -2.29
N VAL A 168 -19.28 27.95 -3.35
CA VAL A 168 -19.17 28.75 -4.58
C VAL A 168 -19.79 30.11 -4.30
N LYS A 169 -18.98 31.17 -4.20
CA LYS A 169 -19.49 32.55 -4.26
C LYS A 169 -20.25 32.70 -5.58
N LYS A 170 -21.56 32.95 -5.53
CA LYS A 170 -22.31 33.38 -6.72
C LYS A 170 -21.65 34.67 -7.25
N PRO A 171 -21.46 34.83 -8.56
CA PRO A 171 -21.04 36.12 -9.10
C PRO A 171 -22.09 37.17 -8.72
N ASP A 172 -21.63 38.34 -8.25
CA ASP A 172 -22.51 39.47 -7.94
C ASP A 172 -23.18 39.92 -9.24
N VAL A 173 -24.48 39.65 -9.37
CA VAL A 173 -25.29 40.00 -10.56
C VAL A 173 -25.70 41.49 -10.54
N ASN A 174 -25.05 42.34 -9.73
CA ASN A 174 -25.47 43.73 -9.49
C ASN A 174 -24.40 44.78 -9.83
N THR A 175 -23.74 44.65 -10.98
CA THR A 175 -23.00 45.78 -11.59
C THR A 175 -23.33 45.82 -13.07
N GLU A 176 -24.47 46.42 -13.39
CA GLU A 176 -24.79 47.13 -14.63
C GLU A 176 -26.26 47.59 -14.55
N ALA A 177 -26.45 48.80 -14.00
CA ALA A 177 -27.64 49.62 -14.13
C ALA A 177 -27.19 51.07 -14.32
#